data_AF-A0A8R2AEM7-F1
#
_entry.id   AF-A0A8R2AEM7-F1
#
_cell.length_a   1.000
_cell.length_b   1.000
_cell.length_c   1.000
_cell.angle_alpha   90.00
_cell.angle_beta   90.00
_cell.angle_gamma   90.00
#
_symmetry.space_group_name_H-M   'P 1'
#
loop_
_entity.id
_entity.type
_entity.pdbx_description
1 polymer ?
#
loop_
_entity_poly.entity_id
_entity_poly.type
_entity_poly.pdbx_seq_one_letter_code
_entity_poly.pdbx_strand_id
1 'polypeptide(L)'
;MVDNLEPLNTDGGRTVKIDVRYSAMCDEKIAVSESLAANSKLPEALDTLLMLEKQTRNGSDIASTSRLLVAIVKLCFQAKEWALLNEHIFLLKNRKSQLELAVGTMVRECYTFIDQMPDKITKLSLLNLL
;
A
#
# COMPACT_ATOMS: atom_id res chain seq x y z
N MET A 1 -15.90 42.69 13.29
CA MET A 1 -16.82 41.54 13.24
C MET A 1 -16.01 40.41 12.64
N VAL A 2 -15.76 39.37 13.43
CA VAL A 2 -14.89 38.25 13.08
C VAL A 2 -15.70 37.27 12.21
N ASP A 3 -15.25 37.01 11.00
CA ASP A 3 -15.75 35.89 10.19
C ASP A 3 -14.62 34.90 9.98
N ASN A 4 -14.84 33.75 10.60
CA ASN A 4 -13.97 32.61 10.73
C ASN A 4 -14.12 31.78 9.44
N LEU A 5 -13.09 31.73 8.60
CA LEU A 5 -13.10 30.88 7.40
C LEU A 5 -12.25 29.63 7.65
N GLU A 6 -12.93 28.49 7.70
CA GLU A 6 -12.37 27.15 7.85
C GLU A 6 -11.23 26.84 6.85
N PRO A 7 -10.27 25.96 7.20
CA PRO A 7 -9.22 25.59 6.28
C PRO A 7 -9.79 24.80 5.09
N LEU A 8 -9.66 25.40 3.90
CA LEU A 8 -9.92 24.76 2.61
C LEU A 8 -9.04 23.51 2.46
N ASN A 9 -9.64 22.35 2.67
CA ASN A 9 -9.19 21.09 2.09
C ASN A 9 -9.47 21.13 0.58
N THR A 10 -8.50 21.56 -0.22
CA THR A 10 -8.53 21.45 -1.67
C THR A 10 -7.37 20.58 -2.16
N ASP A 11 -7.71 19.28 -2.24
CA ASP A 11 -7.37 18.38 -3.34
C ASP A 11 -7.09 19.16 -4.64
N GLY A 12 -5.85 19.10 -5.14
CA GLY A 12 -5.45 19.85 -6.33
C GLY A 12 -3.97 20.23 -6.40
N GLY A 13 -3.08 19.37 -5.87
CA GLY A 13 -1.64 19.60 -5.99
C GLY A 13 -1.20 19.40 -7.43
N ARG A 14 -1.01 20.51 -8.17
CA ARG A 14 -0.25 20.55 -9.43
C ARG A 14 1.02 19.71 -9.26
N THR A 15 1.09 18.58 -9.96
CA THR A 15 2.30 17.78 -10.07
C THR A 15 3.31 18.55 -10.90
N VAL A 16 4.22 19.23 -10.22
CA VAL A 16 5.48 19.68 -10.82
C VAL A 16 6.14 18.41 -11.37
N LYS A 17 6.32 18.35 -12.69
CA LYS A 17 7.14 17.33 -13.38
C LYS A 17 8.60 17.51 -12.95
N ILE A 18 8.91 17.09 -11.73
CA ILE A 18 10.25 16.67 -11.35
C ILE A 18 10.32 15.21 -11.79
N ASP A 19 11.38 14.84 -12.49
CA ASP A 19 11.72 13.45 -12.81
C ASP A 19 12.10 12.74 -11.50
N VAL A 20 11.12 12.53 -10.62
CA VAL A 20 11.33 11.96 -9.30
C VAL A 20 11.51 10.47 -9.49
N ARG A 21 12.76 10.02 -9.47
CA ARG A 21 13.06 8.59 -9.27
C ARG A 21 12.72 8.21 -7.83
N TYR A 22 11.50 7.74 -7.63
CA TYR A 22 11.02 7.28 -6.32
C TYR A 22 11.70 5.99 -5.84
N SER A 23 12.47 5.30 -6.70
CA SER A 23 13.07 4.00 -6.40
C SER A 23 13.87 4.00 -5.09
N ALA A 24 14.84 4.91 -4.95
CA ALA A 24 15.69 4.99 -3.76
C ALA A 24 14.91 5.32 -2.48
N MET A 25 13.90 6.20 -2.57
CA MET A 25 13.05 6.53 -1.42
C MET A 25 12.15 5.35 -1.04
N CYS A 26 11.65 4.60 -2.03
CA CYS A 26 10.86 3.40 -1.79
C CYS A 26 11.71 2.31 -1.12
N ASP A 27 12.94 2.10 -1.59
CA ASP A 27 13.86 1.14 -1.00
C ASP A 27 14.13 1.45 0.49
N GLU A 28 14.45 2.70 0.80
CA GLU A 28 14.68 3.14 2.17
C GLU A 28 13.42 2.98 3.04
N LYS A 29 12.27 3.45 2.56
CA LYS A 29 11.02 3.39 3.33
C LYS A 29 10.50 1.98 3.51
N ILE A 30 10.67 1.10 2.54
CA ILE A 30 10.33 -0.32 2.68
C ILE A 30 11.19 -0.95 3.78
N ALA A 31 12.51 -0.73 3.76
CA ALA A 31 13.40 -1.28 4.78
C ALA A 31 13.09 -0.75 6.19
N VAL A 32 12.74 0.55 6.31
CA VAL A 32 12.30 1.15 7.57
C VAL A 32 10.96 0.55 8.02
N SER A 33 10.00 0.39 7.11
CA SER A 33 8.70 -0.20 7.43
C SER A 33 8.80 -1.68 7.83
N GLU A 34 9.70 -2.45 7.23
CA GLU A 34 10.02 -3.82 7.66
C GLU A 34 10.59 -3.83 9.09
N SER A 35 11.52 -2.92 9.37
CA SER A 35 12.08 -2.76 10.71
C SER A 35 11.02 -2.33 11.74
N LEU A 36 10.10 -1.43 11.37
CA LEU A 36 9.00 -0.99 12.23
C LEU A 36 7.99 -2.12 12.50
N ALA A 37 7.66 -2.91 11.47
CA ALA A 37 6.80 -4.08 11.61
C ALA A 37 7.41 -5.13 12.55
N ALA A 38 8.74 -5.33 12.50
CA ALA A 38 9.46 -6.20 13.43
C ALA A 38 9.41 -5.70 14.89
N ASN A 39 9.23 -4.39 15.10
CA ASN A 39 9.07 -3.78 16.42
C ASN A 39 7.60 -3.66 16.86
N SER A 40 6.69 -4.45 16.27
CA SER A 40 5.24 -4.41 16.52
C SER A 40 4.56 -3.07 16.19
N LYS A 41 5.21 -2.22 15.39
CA LYS A 41 4.66 -0.94 14.90
C LYS A 41 4.13 -1.06 13.48
N LEU A 42 3.40 -2.13 13.21
CA LEU A 42 2.77 -2.39 11.90
C LEU A 42 1.90 -1.23 11.39
N PRO A 43 0.99 -0.60 12.18
CA PRO A 43 0.15 0.47 11.65
C PRO A 43 0.96 1.71 11.22
N GLU A 44 2.03 2.03 11.93
CA GLU A 44 2.93 3.16 11.62
C GLU A 44 3.73 2.87 10.34
N ALA A 45 4.16 1.62 10.16
CA ALA A 45 4.82 1.14 8.96
C ALA A 45 3.90 1.21 7.72
N LEU A 46 2.63 0.82 7.88
CA LEU A 46 1.62 0.83 6.83
C LEU A 46 1.24 2.26 6.41
N ASP A 47 1.04 3.16 7.36
CA ASP A 47 0.74 4.57 7.06
C ASP A 47 1.85 5.23 6.22
N THR A 48 3.11 4.97 6.60
CA THR A 48 4.29 5.45 5.86
C THR A 48 4.29 4.94 4.41
N LEU A 49 4.01 3.65 4.19
CA LEU A 49 3.96 3.07 2.84
C LEU A 49 2.76 3.56 2.04
N LEU A 50 1.59 3.74 2.66
CA LEU A 50 0.39 4.26 2.01
C LEU A 50 0.55 5.72 1.59
N MET A 51 1.25 6.53 2.38
CA MET A 51 1.57 7.91 2.03
C MET A 51 2.49 7.96 0.80
N LEU A 52 3.51 7.10 0.74
CA LEU A 52 4.42 7.02 -0.41
C LEU A 52 3.73 6.41 -1.64
N GLU A 53 2.84 5.43 -1.46
CA GLU A 53 2.01 4.86 -2.53
C GLU A 53 1.19 5.97 -3.19
N LYS A 54 0.55 6.83 -2.39
CA LYS A 54 -0.24 7.95 -2.92
C LYS A 54 0.61 8.88 -3.78
N GLN A 55 1.85 9.17 -3.39
CA GLN A 55 2.76 10.04 -4.15
C GLN A 55 3.19 9.39 -5.47
N THR A 56 3.66 8.13 -5.42
CA THR A 56 4.11 7.40 -6.61
C THR A 56 2.98 7.17 -7.61
N ARG A 57 1.76 6.89 -7.12
CA ARG A 57 0.55 6.74 -7.94
C ARG A 57 0.18 8.05 -8.63
N ASN A 58 0.21 9.17 -7.91
CA ASN A 58 -0.04 10.49 -8.50
C ASN A 58 1.06 10.87 -9.52
N GLY A 59 2.28 10.35 -9.34
CA GLY A 59 3.37 10.43 -10.30
C GLY A 59 3.28 9.45 -11.47
N SER A 60 2.26 8.57 -11.51
CA SER A 60 2.09 7.49 -12.50
C SER A 60 3.29 6.53 -12.59
N ASP A 61 4.07 6.38 -11.51
CA ASP A 61 5.25 5.51 -11.48
C ASP A 61 4.87 4.07 -11.10
N ILE A 62 4.44 3.30 -12.10
CA ILE A 62 3.95 1.92 -11.92
C ILE A 62 4.97 1.05 -11.18
N ALA A 63 6.27 1.21 -11.46
CA ALA A 63 7.32 0.40 -10.85
C ALA A 63 7.41 0.61 -9.34
N SER A 64 7.41 1.85 -8.86
CA SER A 64 7.44 2.10 -7.41
C SER A 64 6.09 1.80 -6.75
N THR A 65 4.97 2.16 -7.39
CA THR A 65 3.63 1.88 -6.84
C THR A 65 3.40 0.38 -6.65
N SER A 66 3.77 -0.45 -7.64
CA SER A 66 3.67 -1.91 -7.55
C SER A 66 4.51 -2.48 -6.41
N ARG A 67 5.75 -1.99 -6.22
CA ARG A 67 6.60 -2.41 -5.10
C ARG A 67 6.01 -2.04 -3.74
N LEU A 68 5.41 -0.85 -3.61
CA LEU A 68 4.78 -0.40 -2.37
C LEU A 68 3.52 -1.22 -2.04
N LEU A 69 2.68 -1.49 -3.04
CA LEU A 69 1.52 -2.38 -2.89
C LEU A 69 1.95 -3.77 -2.38
N VAL A 70 2.99 -4.35 -2.99
CA VAL A 70 3.55 -5.65 -2.59
C VAL A 70 4.14 -5.59 -1.17
N ALA A 71 4.85 -4.51 -0.81
CA ALA A 71 5.40 -4.35 0.52
C ALA A 71 4.29 -4.28 1.59
N ILE A 72 3.23 -3.53 1.36
CA ILE A 72 2.07 -3.42 2.26
C ILE A 72 1.47 -4.81 2.56
N VAL A 73 1.17 -5.60 1.53
CA VAL A 73 0.59 -6.94 1.73
C VAL A 73 1.59 -7.92 2.36
N LYS A 74 2.89 -7.79 2.06
CA LYS A 74 3.94 -8.62 2.70
C LYS A 74 4.07 -8.33 4.19
N LEU A 75 4.01 -7.07 4.61
CA LEU A 75 4.08 -6.72 6.04
C LEU A 75 2.89 -7.28 6.81
N CYS A 76 1.67 -7.16 6.27
CA CYS A 76 0.48 -7.77 6.89
C CYS A 76 0.60 -9.30 6.97
N PHE A 77 1.14 -9.93 5.92
CA PHE A 77 1.38 -11.38 5.88
C PHE A 77 2.42 -11.81 6.93
N GLN A 78 3.55 -11.10 7.04
CA GLN A 78 4.62 -11.38 8.00
C GLN A 78 4.16 -11.20 9.45
N ALA A 79 3.32 -10.19 9.71
CA ALA A 79 2.69 -9.98 11.00
C ALA A 79 1.64 -11.04 11.35
N LYS A 80 1.26 -11.92 10.40
CA LYS A 80 0.19 -12.91 10.53
C LYS A 80 -1.19 -12.30 10.81
N GLU A 81 -1.37 -11.03 10.45
CA GLU A 81 -2.60 -10.28 10.60
C GLU A 81 -3.47 -10.44 9.35
N TRP A 82 -4.16 -11.59 9.26
CA TRP A 82 -4.93 -11.98 8.07
C TRP A 82 -6.12 -11.08 7.78
N ALA A 83 -6.80 -10.59 8.83
CA ALA A 83 -7.92 -9.66 8.67
C ALA A 83 -7.45 -8.33 8.05
N LEU A 84 -6.32 -7.81 8.55
CA LEU A 84 -5.71 -6.57 8.06
C LEU A 84 -5.21 -6.73 6.62
N LEU A 85 -4.62 -7.89 6.29
CA LEU A 85 -4.22 -8.24 4.93
C LEU A 85 -5.42 -8.16 3.96
N ASN A 86 -6.53 -8.80 4.30
CA ASN A 86 -7.72 -8.82 3.47
C ASN A 86 -8.32 -7.43 3.31
N GLU A 87 -8.36 -6.63 4.37
CA GLU A 87 -8.83 -5.24 4.31
C GLU A 87 -7.99 -4.39 3.34
N HIS A 88 -6.65 -4.49 3.44
CA HIS A 88 -5.75 -3.74 2.59
C HIS A 88 -5.85 -4.17 1.13
N ILE A 89 -5.94 -5.48 0.84
CA ILE A 89 -6.12 -5.97 -0.53
C ILE A 89 -7.45 -5.46 -1.10
N PHE A 90 -8.55 -5.54 -0.34
CA PHE A 90 -9.85 -5.03 -0.77
C PHE A 90 -9.79 -3.54 -1.07
N LEU A 91 -9.18 -2.76 -0.18
CA LEU A 91 -9.05 -1.32 -0.32
C LEU A 91 -8.22 -0.95 -1.55
N LEU A 92 -7.08 -1.60 -1.76
CA LEU A 92 -6.15 -1.30 -2.86
C LEU A 92 -6.72 -1.73 -4.21
N LYS A 93 -7.48 -2.84 -4.27
CA LYS A 93 -8.19 -3.32 -5.48
C LYS A 93 -9.35 -2.40 -5.88
N ASN A 94 -10.14 -1.91 -4.93
CA ASN A 94 -11.32 -1.09 -5.21
C ASN A 94 -11.01 0.42 -5.35
N ARG A 95 -9.75 0.82 -5.23
CA ARG A 95 -9.36 2.23 -5.30
C ARG A 95 -9.46 2.75 -6.74
N LYS A 96 -10.40 3.67 -7.00
CA LYS A 96 -10.72 4.21 -8.34
C LYS A 96 -9.56 4.81 -9.13
N SER A 97 -8.52 5.29 -8.46
CA SER A 97 -7.35 5.93 -9.10
C SER A 97 -6.14 5.01 -9.16
N GLN A 98 -6.31 3.71 -8.94
CA GLN A 98 -5.17 2.78 -8.89
C GLN A 98 -4.67 2.40 -10.29
N LEU A 99 -3.37 2.11 -10.38
CA LEU A 99 -2.73 1.66 -11.61
C LEU A 99 -2.98 0.16 -11.80
N GLU A 100 -3.70 -0.23 -12.84
CA GLU A 100 -4.12 -1.62 -13.09
C GLU A 100 -2.93 -2.61 -13.10
N LEU A 101 -1.82 -2.23 -13.75
CA LEU A 101 -0.59 -3.04 -13.78
C LEU A 101 0.03 -3.23 -12.38
N ALA A 102 -0.11 -2.23 -11.52
CA ALA A 102 0.40 -2.31 -10.15
C ALA A 102 -0.46 -3.23 -9.28
N VAL A 103 -1.80 -3.20 -9.46
CA VAL A 103 -2.73 -4.15 -8.82
C VAL A 103 -2.45 -5.57 -9.29
N GLY A 104 -2.24 -5.79 -10.59
CA GLY A 104 -1.91 -7.12 -11.12
C GLY A 104 -0.62 -7.70 -10.51
N THR A 105 0.39 -6.86 -10.31
CA THR A 105 1.64 -7.27 -9.63
C THR A 105 1.39 -7.64 -8.17
N MET A 106 0.58 -6.86 -7.45
CA MET A 106 0.19 -7.15 -6.07
C MET A 106 -0.57 -8.48 -5.96
N VAL A 107 -1.58 -8.69 -6.82
CA VAL A 107 -2.39 -9.92 -6.83
C VAL A 107 -1.54 -11.16 -7.11
N ARG A 108 -0.57 -11.06 -8.04
CA ARG A 108 0.37 -12.15 -8.33
C ARG A 108 1.18 -12.55 -7.11
N GLU A 109 1.65 -11.58 -6.33
CA GLU A 109 2.34 -11.86 -5.06
C GLU A 109 1.38 -12.46 -4.03
N CYS A 110 0.13 -12.00 -3.95
CA CYS A 110 -0.87 -12.58 -3.04
C CYS A 110 -1.16 -14.06 -3.32
N TYR A 111 -1.10 -14.51 -4.58
CA TYR A 111 -1.22 -15.94 -4.89
C TYR A 111 -0.12 -16.78 -4.22
N THR A 112 1.10 -16.25 -4.07
CA THR A 112 2.21 -16.96 -3.40
C THR A 112 1.99 -17.13 -1.89
N PHE A 113 1.10 -16.33 -1.29
CA PHE A 113 0.74 -16.42 0.13
C PHE A 113 -0.22 -17.58 0.40
N ILE A 114 -1.04 -17.97 -0.59
CA ILE A 114 -2.06 -19.02 -0.44
C ILE A 114 -1.41 -20.36 -0.07
N ASP A 115 -0.28 -20.71 -0.67
CA ASP A 115 0.46 -21.93 -0.35
C ASP A 115 1.00 -21.91 1.09
N GLN A 116 1.41 -20.75 1.57
CA GLN A 116 2.07 -20.55 2.86
C GLN A 116 1.09 -20.34 4.03
N MET A 117 -0.18 -20.08 3.76
CA MET A 117 -1.19 -19.88 4.80
C MET A 117 -1.48 -21.18 5.56
N PRO A 118 -1.66 -21.14 6.89
CA PRO A 118 -1.87 -22.33 7.71
C PRO A 118 -3.31 -22.87 7.64
N ASP A 119 -4.30 -21.98 7.44
CA ASP A 119 -5.72 -22.30 7.60
C ASP A 119 -6.50 -22.27 6.28
N LYS A 120 -7.39 -23.24 6.07
CA LYS A 120 -8.20 -23.35 4.84
C LYS A 120 -9.23 -22.22 4.70
N ILE A 121 -9.80 -21.75 5.80
CA ILE A 121 -10.80 -20.68 5.81
C ILE A 121 -10.13 -19.37 5.39
N THR A 122 -8.94 -19.09 5.93
CA THR A 122 -8.16 -17.90 5.54
C THR A 122 -7.74 -17.96 4.06
N LYS A 123 -7.32 -19.13 3.56
CA LYS A 123 -7.01 -19.33 2.13
C LYS A 123 -8.21 -19.04 1.24
N LEU A 124 -9.38 -19.57 1.58
CA LEU A 124 -10.61 -19.35 0.82
C LEU A 124 -11.04 -17.88 0.86
N SER A 125 -10.88 -17.22 2.00
CA SER A 125 -11.19 -15.80 2.15
C SER A 125 -10.30 -14.93 1.27
N LEU A 126 -8.99 -15.22 1.22
CA LEU A 126 -8.05 -14.53 0.34
C LEU A 126 -8.36 -14.80 -1.13
N LEU A 127 -8.63 -16.07 -1.50
CA LEU A 127 -8.93 -16.45 -2.87
C LEU A 127 -10.21 -15.78 -3.41
N ASN A 128 -11.24 -15.62 -2.57
CA ASN A 128 -12.47 -14.94 -2.95
C ASN A 128 -12.26 -13.43 -3.16
N LEU A 129 -11.19 -12.86 -2.60
CA LEU A 129 -10.89 -11.44 -2.68
C LEU A 129 -10.06 -11.06 -3.91
N LEU A 130 -9.12 -11.93 -4.30
CA LEU A 130 -8.26 -11.75 -5.49
C LEU A 130 -9.10 -11.80 -6.77
#